data_AF-A0A9P0K8L2-F1
#
_entry.id   AF-A0A9P0K8L2-F1
#
_cell.length_a   1.000
_cell.length_b   1.000
_cell.length_c   1.000
_cell.angle_alpha   90.00
_cell.angle_beta   90.00
_cell.angle_gamma   90.00
#
_symmetry.space_group_name_H-M   'P 1'
#
loop_
_entity.id
_entity.type
_entity.pdbx_description
1 polymer ?
#
loop_
_entity_poly.entity_id
_entity_poly.type
_entity_poly.pdbx_seq_one_letter_code
_entity_poly.pdbx_strand_id
1 'polypeptide(L)' 'MIAYLDKYKIISNKQFGFRQGKSTDDAILDLMTKVSSNINSKDPTLCVFVDLKKAFDTKIEFC' A
#
# COMPACT_ATOMS: atom_id res chain seq x y z
N MET A 1 13.23 8.78 -12.46
CA MET A 1 12.13 9.15 -11.54
C MET A 1 11.95 8.11 -10.42
N ILE A 2 11.60 6.85 -10.71
CA ILE A 2 11.47 5.79 -9.69
C ILE A 2 12.73 5.65 -8.82
N ALA A 3 13.92 5.59 -9.43
CA ALA A 3 15.19 5.52 -8.69
C ALA A 3 15.42 6.70 -7.71
N TYR A 4 14.88 7.89 -8.00
CA TYR A 4 14.94 9.03 -7.08
C TYR A 4 14.00 8.80 -5.89
N LEU A 5 12.75 8.38 -6.16
CA LEU A 5 11.77 8.06 -5.13
C LEU A 5 12.28 6.96 -4.19
N ASP A 6 12.92 5.92 -4.75
CA ASP A 6 13.53 4.84 -3.98
C ASP A 6 14.75 5.32 -3.18
N LYS A 7 15.65 6.11 -3.80
CA LYS A 7 16.85 6.67 -3.14
C LYS A 7 16.49 7.46 -1.88
N TYR A 8 15.43 8.26 -1.94
CA TYR A 8 14.98 9.09 -0.83
C TYR A 8 13.85 8.45 0.00
N LYS A 9 13.48 7.19 -0.29
CA LYS A 9 12.42 6.44 0.42
C LYS A 9 11.09 7.19 0.52
N ILE A 10 10.72 7.89 -0.55
CA ILE A 10 9.49 8.71 -0.61
C ILE A 10 8.25 7.80 -0.65
N ILE A 11 8.36 6.65 -1.33
CA ILE A 11 7.27 5.68 -1.46
C ILE A 11 7.44 4.53 -0.46
N SER A 12 6.33 4.07 0.11
CA SER A 12 6.32 2.98 1.08
C SER A 12 6.77 1.65 0.44
N ASN A 13 7.45 0.81 1.23
CA ASN A 13 7.72 -0.57 0.84
C ASN A 13 6.45 -1.43 0.77
N LYS A 14 5.32 -0.96 1.32
CA LYS A 14 4.00 -1.60 1.16
C LYS A 14 3.18 -1.02 0.00
N GLN A 15 3.78 -0.18 -0.84
CA GLN A 15 3.18 0.19 -2.12
C GLN A 15 3.52 -0.89 -3.15
N PHE A 16 2.51 -1.63 -3.59
CA PHE A 16 2.67 -2.73 -4.55
C PHE A 16 2.31 -2.31 -5.99
N GLY A 17 1.36 -1.37 -6.13
CA GLY A 17 1.00 -0.80 -7.43
C GLY A 17 2.09 0.09 -8.01
N PHE A 18 2.24 0.05 -9.33
CA PHE A 18 3.16 0.89 -10.11
C PHE A 18 4.65 0.79 -9.68
N ARG A 19 5.06 -0.34 -9.09
CA ARG A 19 6.46 -0.62 -8.73
C ARG A 19 7.00 -1.83 -9.48
N GLN A 20 8.23 -1.72 -9.99
CA GLN A 20 8.91 -2.84 -10.61
C GLN A 20 9.19 -3.94 -9.57
N GLY A 21 8.96 -5.20 -9.96
CA GLY A 21 9.19 -6.35 -9.09
C GLY A 21 8.17 -6.50 -7.96
N LYS A 22 7.02 -5.82 -8.05
CA LYS A 22 5.87 -6.03 -7.16
C LYS A 22 4.61 -6.25 -7.96
N SER A 23 3.81 -7.19 -7.50
CA SER A 23 2.55 -7.60 -8.10
C SER A 23 1.38 -7.37 -7.15
N THR A 24 0.17 -7.53 -7.67
CA THR A 24 -1.04 -7.58 -6.84
C THR A 24 -1.07 -8.80 -5.93
N ASP A 25 -0.45 -9.90 -6.35
CA ASP A 25 -0.37 -11.12 -5.55
C ASP A 25 0.50 -10.92 -4.31
N ASP A 26 1.60 -10.17 -4.45
CA ASP A 26 2.45 -9.79 -3.31
C ASP A 26 1.68 -8.95 -2.28
N ALA A 27 0.77 -8.07 -2.76
CA ALA A 27 -0.07 -7.25 -1.88
C ALA A 27 -1.06 -8.10 -1.09
N ILE A 28 -1.71 -9.05 -1.77
CA ILE A 28 -2.65 -10.00 -1.16
C ILE A 28 -1.92 -10.89 -0.15
N LEU A 29 -0.74 -11.39 -0.52
CA LEU A 29 0.07 -12.24 0.35
C LEU A 29 0.52 -11.51 1.62
N ASP A 30 0.99 -10.25 1.53
CA ASP A 30 1.37 -9.44 2.70
C ASP A 30 0.17 -9.22 3.62
N LEU A 31 -1.01 -8.89 3.07
CA LEU A 31 -2.25 -8.72 3.84
C LEU A 31 -2.66 -10.02 4.54
N MET A 32 -2.74 -11.12 3.80
CA MET A 32 -3.15 -12.42 4.33
C MET A 32 -2.18 -12.93 5.40
N THR A 33 -0.88 -12.73 5.20
CA THR A 33 0.14 -13.09 6.20
C THR A 33 -0.08 -12.31 7.49
N LYS A 34 -0.33 -11.00 7.39
CA LYS A 34 -0.57 -10.16 8.57
C LYS A 34 -1.88 -10.48 9.29
N VAL A 35 -2.95 -10.75 8.54
CA VAL A 35 -4.22 -11.18 9.15
C VAL A 35 -4.04 -12.53 9.85
N SER A 36 -3.37 -13.48 9.20
CA SER A 36 -3.13 -14.81 9.77
C SER A 36 -2.24 -14.76 11.02
N SER A 37 -1.20 -13.92 11.03
CA SER A 37 -0.35 -13.75 12.21
C SER A 37 -1.13 -13.19 13.39
N ASN A 38 -2.00 -12.20 13.14
CA ASN A 38 -2.79 -11.58 14.18
C ASN A 38 -3.89 -12.51 14.72
N ILE A 39 -4.48 -13.35 13.85
CA ILE A 39 -5.40 -14.40 14.28
C ILE A 39 -4.69 -15.37 15.23
N ASN A 40 -3.47 -15.78 14.88
CA ASN A 40 -2.68 -16.69 15.71
C ASN A 40 -2.27 -16.08 17.07
N SER A 41 -1.99 -14.78 17.11
CA SER A 41 -1.70 -14.05 18.36
C SER A 41 -2.95 -13.64 19.14
N LYS A 42 -4.16 -13.89 18.60
CA LYS A 42 -5.46 -13.44 19.14
C LYS A 42 -5.56 -11.92 19.25
N ASP A 43 -4.84 -11.19 18.40
CA ASP A 43 -4.89 -9.74 18.33
C ASP A 43 -6.13 -9.27 17.56
N PRO A 44 -7.00 -8.44 18.16
CA PRO A 44 -8.13 -7.85 17.46
C PRO A 44 -7.67 -7.10 16.20
N THR A 45 -8.22 -7.48 15.04
CA THR A 45 -7.78 -6.95 13.75
C THR A 45 -8.96 -6.35 12.99
N LEU A 46 -8.76 -5.14 12.47
CA LEU A 46 -9.70 -4.41 11.62
C LEU A 46 -9.01 -4.05 10.30
N CYS A 47 -9.70 -4.28 9.19
CA CYS A 47 -9.24 -3.86 7.86
C CYS A 47 -10.15 -2.74 7.34
N VAL A 48 -9.55 -1.64 6.88
CA VAL A 48 -10.26 -0.50 6.30
C VAL A 48 -9.82 -0.37 4.84
N PHE A 49 -10.77 -0.43 3.92
CA PHE A 49 -10.54 -0.24 2.50
C PHE A 49 -10.93 1.18 2.10
N VAL A 50 -10.02 1.89 1.43
CA VAL A 50 -10.21 3.29 1.00
C VAL A 50 -9.94 3.37 -0.49
N ASP A 51 -10.81 4.06 -1.21
CA ASP A 51 -10.65 4.35 -2.64
C ASP A 51 -10.79 5.85 -2.91
N LEU A 52 -10.01 6.38 -3.85
CA LEU A 52 -9.96 7.81 -4.16
C LEU A 52 -10.73 8.12 -5.44
N LYS A 53 -11.81 8.90 -5.32
CA LYS A 53 -12.58 9.37 -6.48
C LYS A 53 -11.71 10.29 -7.34
N LYS A 54 -11.61 10.00 -8.65
CA LYS A 54 -10.81 10.77 -9.62
C LYS A 54 -9.38 11.03 -9.13
N ALA A 55 -8.68 9.98 -8.69
CA ALA A 55 -7.36 10.08 -8.08
C ALA A 55 -6.31 10.86 -8.91
N PHE A 56 -6.44 10.87 -10.24
CA PHE A 56 -5.54 11.61 -11.14
C PHE A 56 -6.01 13.02 -11.48
N ASP A 57 -7.33 13.25 -11.50
CA ASP A 57 -7.89 14.58 -11.82
C ASP A 57 -7.97 15.49 -10.60
N THR A 58 -7.96 14.90 -9.39
CA THR A 58 -8.08 15.64 -8.13
C THR A 58 -6.76 16.32 -7.83
N LYS A 59 -6.59 17.54 -8.35
CA LYS A 59 -5.55 18.45 -7.88
C LYS A 59 -5.89 18.88 -6.47
N ILE A 60 -4.94 18.69 -5.56
CA ILE A 60 -5.01 19.28 -4.23
C ILE A 60 -4.69 20.77 -4.43
N GLU A 61 -5.72 21.59 -4.70
CA GLU A 61 -5.60 23.05 -4.65
C GLU A 61 -5.67 23.50 -3.20
N PHE A 62 -4.51 23.79 -2.61
CA PHE A 62 -4.44 24.70 -1.47
C PHE A 62 -4.22 26.09 -2.03
N CYS A 63 -5.23 26.95 -1.88
CA CYS A 63 -5.08 28.39 -2.01
C CYS A 63 -4.48 28.98 -0.73
#